data_AF-A0A3A5S4J3-F1
#
_entry.id   AF-A0A3A5S4J3-F1
#
_cell.length_a   1.000
_cell.length_b   1.000
_cell.length_c   1.000
_cell.angle_alpha   90.00
_cell.angle_beta   90.00
_cell.angle_gamma   90.00
#
_symmetry.space_group_name_H-M   'P 1'
#
loop_
_entity.id
_entity.type
_entity.pdbx_description
1 polymer ?
#
loop_
_entity_poly.entity_id
_entity_poly.type
_entity_poly.pdbx_seq_one_letter_code
_entity_poly.pdbx_strand_id
1 'polypeptide(L)' 'LKEEYGYKELEDTLIKTYLAEGVRLNHQNAVALITMLRNKRMIVQENGRKYSFKPDYHY' A
#
# COMPACT_ATOMS: atom_id res chain seq x y z
N LEU A 1 -11.88 0.72 4.35
CA LEU A 1 -10.44 1.05 4.43
C LEU A 1 -10.32 2.55 4.68
N LYS A 2 -9.30 3.02 5.40
CA LYS A 2 -9.01 4.48 5.50
C LYS A 2 -8.69 5.01 4.09
N GLU A 3 -9.01 6.27 3.82
CA GLU A 3 -8.71 6.93 2.54
C GLU A 3 -7.26 7.42 2.44
N GLU A 4 -6.56 7.54 3.57
CA GLU A 4 -5.17 7.96 3.64
C GLU A 4 -4.38 7.10 4.64
N TYR A 5 -3.22 6.62 4.19
CA TYR A 5 -2.25 5.89 5.00
C TYR A 5 -0.90 6.62 4.98
N GLY A 6 -0.27 6.78 6.14
CA GLY A 6 1.16 7.07 6.20
C GLY A 6 1.98 5.87 5.69
N TYR A 7 3.22 6.08 5.24
CA TYR A 7 4.06 5.00 4.70
C TYR A 7 4.18 3.79 5.65
N LYS A 8 4.49 4.03 6.92
CA LYS A 8 4.61 2.97 7.93
C LYS A 8 3.27 2.31 8.25
N GLU A 9 2.18 3.08 8.27
CA GLU A 9 0.83 2.52 8.50
C GLU A 9 0.38 1.66 7.31
N LEU A 10 0.68 2.09 6.08
CA LEU A 10 0.39 1.32 4.86
C LEU A 10 1.14 -0.02 4.88
N GLU A 11 2.42 0.02 5.23
CA GLU A 11 3.26 -1.17 5.35
C GLU A 11 2.70 -2.16 6.40
N ASP A 12 2.43 -1.69 7.62
CA ASP A 12 1.89 -2.52 8.70
C ASP A 12 0.51 -3.09 8.35
N THR A 13 -0.33 -2.27 7.70
CA THR A 13 -1.65 -2.70 7.22
C THR A 13 -1.49 -3.80 6.18
N LEU A 14 -0.63 -3.64 5.18
CA LEU A 14 -0.37 -4.68 4.17
C LEU A 14 0.11 -5.96 4.82
N ILE A 15 1.10 -5.89 5.70
CA ILE A 15 1.62 -7.08 6.41
C ILE A 15 0.51 -7.80 7.17
N LYS A 16 -0.31 -7.07 7.95
CA LYS A 16 -1.43 -7.66 8.70
C LYS A 16 -2.50 -8.26 7.80
N THR A 17 -2.85 -7.58 6.72
CA THR A 17 -3.94 -8.00 5.81
C THR A 17 -3.55 -9.30 5.11
N TYR A 18 -2.33 -9.35 4.54
CA TYR A 18 -1.82 -10.56 3.90
C TYR A 18 -1.52 -11.68 4.90
N LEU A 19 -1.09 -11.35 6.13
CA LEU A 19 -0.93 -12.34 7.19
C LEU A 19 -2.25 -13.00 7.58
N ALA A 20 -3.35 -12.24 7.62
CA ALA A 20 -4.69 -12.78 7.84
C ALA A 20 -5.13 -13.75 6.74
N GLU A 21 -4.65 -13.55 5.50
CA GLU A 21 -4.84 -14.47 4.38
C GLU A 21 -3.80 -15.62 4.37
N GLY A 22 -2.93 -15.73 5.37
CA GLY A 22 -1.92 -16.77 5.50
C GLY A 22 -0.60 -16.49 4.76
N VAL A 23 -0.45 -15.31 4.16
CA VAL A 23 0.75 -14.87 3.44
C VAL A 23 1.67 -14.10 4.40
N ARG A 24 2.86 -14.65 4.68
CA ARG A 24 3.89 -13.96 5.47
C ARG A 24 4.63 -12.94 4.62
N LEU A 25 4.30 -11.67 4.78
CA LEU A 25 5.07 -10.55 4.22
C LEU A 25 6.16 -10.10 5.21
N ASN A 26 7.40 -9.98 4.71
CA ASN A 26 8.49 -9.32 5.42
C ASN A 26 8.59 -7.84 4.97
N HIS A 27 9.45 -7.05 5.62
CA HIS A 27 9.66 -5.64 5.28
C HIS A 27 9.99 -5.43 3.79
N GLN A 28 10.95 -6.19 3.25
CA GLN A 28 11.35 -6.07 1.84
C GLN A 28 10.21 -6.37 0.85
N ASN A 29 9.42 -7.41 1.13
CA ASN A 29 8.27 -7.81 0.31
C ASN A 29 7.15 -6.77 0.41
N ALA A 30 6.94 -6.17 1.59
CA ALA A 30 5.97 -5.10 1.78
C ALA A 30 6.36 -3.84 0.97
N VAL A 31 7.65 -3.46 0.97
CA VAL A 31 8.15 -2.34 0.15
C VAL A 31 8.01 -2.63 -1.35
N ALA A 32 8.31 -3.86 -1.78
CA ALA A 32 8.11 -4.29 -3.17
C ALA A 32 6.63 -4.22 -3.58
N LEU A 33 5.72 -4.65 -2.70
CA LEU A 33 4.26 -4.54 -2.89
C LEU A 33 3.79 -3.09 -2.99
N ILE A 34 4.22 -2.22 -2.09
CA ILE A 34 3.90 -0.78 -2.15
C ILE A 34 4.36 -0.19 -3.48
N THR A 35 5.58 -0.54 -3.93
CA THR A 35 6.11 -0.09 -5.21
C THR A 35 5.27 -0.61 -6.39
N MET A 36 4.87 -1.88 -6.36
CA MET A 36 4.03 -2.50 -7.39
C MET A 36 2.63 -1.87 -7.43
N LEU A 37 2.01 -1.66 -6.27
CA LEU A 37 0.70 -1.00 -6.14
C LEU A 37 0.76 0.44 -6.66
N ARG A 38 1.88 1.14 -6.42
CA ARG A 38 2.12 2.49 -6.96
C ARG A 38 2.28 2.47 -8.47
N ASN A 39 3.07 1.54 -9.01
CA ASN A 39 3.26 1.39 -10.46
C ASN A 39 1.95 1.04 -11.18
N LYS A 40 1.11 0.22 -10.56
CA LYS A 40 -0.24 -0.10 -11.06
C LYS A 40 -1.27 1.00 -10.77
N ARG A 41 -0.85 2.15 -10.22
CA ARG A 41 -1.72 3.26 -9.79
C ARG A 41 -2.86 2.86 -8.84
N MET A 42 -2.74 1.71 -8.16
CA MET A 42 -3.70 1.30 -7.13
C MET A 42 -3.55 2.16 -5.86
N ILE A 43 -2.33 2.60 -5.57
CA ILE A 43 -2.06 3.62 -4.55
C ILE A 43 -1.43 4.86 -5.20
N VAL A 44 -1.88 6.02 -4.77
CA VAL A 44 -1.37 7.33 -5.22
C VAL A 44 -0.78 8.04 -4.02
N GLN A 45 0.41 8.63 -4.21
CA GLN A 45 1.05 9.44 -3.19
C GLN A 45 0.67 10.91 -3.42
N GLU A 46 -0.29 11.43 -2.65
CA GLU A 46 -0.66 12.85 -2.70
C GLU A 46 0.19 13.63 -1.69
N ASN A 47 0.86 14.69 -2.14
CA ASN A 47 1.71 15.57 -1.34
C ASN A 47 2.90 14.90 -0.61
N GLY A 48 3.41 13.79 -1.15
CA GLY A 48 4.71 13.22 -0.75
C GLY A 48 4.75 12.48 0.59
N ARG A 49 3.72 12.57 1.43
CA ARG A 49 3.71 11.93 2.78
C ARG A 49 2.57 10.94 3.01
N LYS A 50 1.53 10.98 2.19
CA LYS A 50 0.34 10.13 2.37
C LYS A 50 0.07 9.32 1.11
N TYR A 51 -0.40 8.10 1.33
CA TYR A 51 -0.80 7.17 0.28
C TYR A 51 -2.30 6.96 0.35
N SER A 52 -2.97 7.11 -0.78
CA SER A 52 -4.40 6.89 -0.92
C SER A 52 -4.67 5.78 -1.92
N PHE A 53 -5.60 4.89 -1.59
CA PHE A 53 -5.99 3.80 -2.49
C PHE A 53 -6.97 4.36 -3.54
N LYS A 54 -6.51 4.50 -4.79
CA LYS A 54 -7.31 5.03 -5.92
C LYS A 54 -7.31 4.03 -7.09
N PRO A 55 -8.08 2.94 -6.98
CA PRO A 55 -8.12 1.90 -8.02
C PRO A 55 -8.64 2.41 -9.38
N ASP A 56 -9.42 3.49 -9.39
CA ASP A 56 -10.03 4.09 -10.59
C ASP A 56 -9.22 5.24 -11.22
N TYR A 57 -7.94 5.44 -10.85
CA TYR A 57 -7.14 6.56 -11.34
C TYR A 57 -6.79 6.43 -12.85
N HIS A 58 -7.64 6.99 -13.71
CA HIS A 58 -7.47 7.08 -15.16
C HIS A 58 -6.73 8.37 -15.58
N TYR A 59 -6.00 8.33 -16.71
CA TYR A 59 -5.23 9.45 -17.26
C TYR A 59 -6.11 10.42 -18.05
#